data_AF-A0A0F8XFZ4-F1
#
_entry.id   AF-A0A0F8XFZ4-F1
#
_cell.length_a   1.000
_cell.length_b   1.000
_cell.length_c   1.000
_cell.angle_alpha   90.00
_cell.angle_beta   90.00
_cell.angle_gamma   90.00
#
_symmetry.space_group_name_H-M   'P 1'
#
loop_
_entity.id
_entity.type
_entity.pdbx_description
1 polymer ?
#
loop_
_entity_poly.entity_id
_entity_poly.type
_entity_poly.pdbx_seq_one_letter_code
_entity_poly.pdbx_strand_id
1 'polypeptide(L)'
;MGKGITSDEIPTGGGGKNFIRHIRLRTDGESCRLWILTEHTDIFWERFHRNMVRVDGTLKYRGMKVCVNSAFGQACDLCDEGDNAGTQFLVWAYELQHFYPEKPDKIETKKVKIGGATFYMEEVNEPRLMRYS
;
A
#
# COMPACT_ATOMS: atom_id res chain seq x y z
N MET A 1 -5.92 -19.26 18.07
CA MET A 1 -4.82 -18.57 18.77
C MET A 1 -4.02 -17.82 17.73
N GLY A 2 -4.00 -16.49 17.79
CA GLY A 2 -3.25 -15.67 16.84
C GLY A 2 -1.77 -15.99 16.96
N LYS A 3 -1.11 -16.27 15.83
CA LYS A 3 0.35 -16.35 15.79
C LYS A 3 0.87 -14.92 16.01
N GLY A 4 1.20 -14.60 17.25
CA GLY A 4 1.94 -13.39 17.58
C GLY A 4 3.29 -13.38 16.87
N ILE A 5 3.86 -12.18 16.72
CA ILE A 5 5.22 -11.93 16.23
C ILE A 5 6.22 -12.45 17.29
N THR A 6 6.30 -13.77 17.44
CA THR A 6 7.22 -14.45 18.37
C THR A 6 7.95 -15.60 17.70
N SER A 7 7.99 -15.65 16.37
CA SER A 7 8.94 -16.52 15.69
C SER A 7 10.31 -15.84 15.72
N ASP A 8 11.30 -16.51 16.32
CA ASP A 8 12.72 -16.15 16.38
C ASP A 8 13.39 -16.00 14.99
N GLU A 9 12.60 -16.11 13.91
CA GLU A 9 12.94 -15.67 12.57
C GLU A 9 12.33 -14.28 12.31
N ILE A 10 12.87 -13.24 12.95
CA ILE A 10 12.63 -11.87 12.46
C ILE A 10 13.35 -11.78 11.11
N PRO A 11 12.64 -11.65 9.97
CA PRO A 11 13.30 -11.71 8.67
C PRO A 11 14.11 -10.43 8.48
N THR A 12 15.42 -10.53 8.65
CA THR A 12 16.37 -9.47 8.34
C THR A 12 16.37 -9.24 6.83
N GLY A 13 16.31 -7.96 6.43
CA GLY A 13 16.07 -7.53 5.06
C GLY A 13 17.01 -8.15 4.02
N GLY A 14 16.42 -8.59 2.91
CA GLY A 14 17.10 -9.06 1.72
C GLY A 14 16.05 -9.33 0.63
N GLY A 15 16.29 -8.82 -0.58
CA GLY A 15 15.29 -8.64 -1.63
C GLY A 15 14.46 -9.89 -1.99
N GLY A 16 13.17 -9.66 -2.27
CA GLY A 16 12.36 -10.52 -3.14
C GLY A 16 11.11 -11.15 -2.52
N LYS A 17 11.06 -11.36 -1.19
CA LYS A 17 9.90 -12.01 -0.53
C LYS A 17 9.46 -11.43 0.81
N ASN A 18 10.27 -10.59 1.46
CA ASN A 18 10.00 -10.07 2.81
C ASN A 18 9.45 -8.63 2.81
N PHE A 19 8.78 -8.22 1.74
CA PHE A 19 8.15 -6.90 1.70
C PHE A 19 6.71 -7.04 2.16
N ILE A 20 6.35 -6.34 3.24
CA ILE A 20 4.96 -6.26 3.68
C ILE A 20 4.16 -5.67 2.52
N ARG A 21 3.27 -6.47 1.94
CA ARG A 21 2.48 -6.04 0.79
C ARG A 21 1.65 -4.85 1.20
N HIS A 22 1.68 -3.80 0.38
CA HIS A 22 0.83 -2.66 0.62
C HIS A 22 -0.62 -3.04 0.33
N ILE A 23 -1.55 -2.54 1.14
CA ILE A 23 -2.95 -2.47 0.71
C ILE A 23 -3.01 -1.44 -0.41
N ARG A 24 -3.26 -1.90 -1.64
CA ARG A 24 -3.45 -1.04 -2.81
C ARG A 24 -4.83 -1.33 -3.36
N LEU A 25 -5.69 -0.32 -3.30
CA LEU A 25 -6.98 -0.33 -3.99
C LEU A 25 -6.79 0.36 -5.34
N ARG A 26 -7.14 -0.32 -6.42
CA ARG A 26 -7.21 0.28 -7.75
C ARG A 26 -8.51 1.08 -7.90
N THR A 27 -8.55 1.90 -8.96
CA THR A 27 -9.73 2.71 -9.31
C THR A 27 -10.82 1.90 -10.02
N ASP A 28 -10.68 0.58 -10.10
CA ASP A 28 -11.59 -0.35 -10.79
C ASP A 28 -12.71 -0.89 -9.89
N GLY A 29 -12.82 -0.39 -8.66
CA GLY A 29 -13.84 -0.81 -7.70
C GLY A 29 -13.37 -1.91 -6.75
N GLU A 30 -12.07 -2.20 -6.70
CA GLU A 30 -11.46 -2.95 -5.60
C GLU A 30 -11.84 -2.34 -4.24
N SER A 31 -12.12 -3.22 -3.26
CA SER A 31 -12.38 -2.81 -1.88
C SER A 31 -11.79 -3.81 -0.90
N CYS A 32 -11.62 -3.43 0.36
CA CYS A 32 -11.14 -4.31 1.41
C CYS A 32 -11.88 -4.06 2.72
N ARG A 33 -11.84 -5.06 3.62
CA ARG A 33 -12.22 -4.90 5.02
C ARG A 33 -10.96 -4.94 5.86
N LEU A 34 -10.74 -3.89 6.64
CA LEU A 34 -9.55 -3.73 7.45
C LEU A 34 -9.89 -3.19 8.84
N TRP A 35 -8.95 -3.40 9.77
CA TRP A 35 -8.86 -2.67 11.03
C TRP A 35 -7.63 -1.79 11.01
N ILE A 36 -7.79 -0.50 11.30
CA ILE A 36 -6.65 0.40 11.43
C ILE A 36 -5.96 0.09 12.77
N LEU A 37 -4.67 -0.22 12.71
CA LEU A 37 -3.85 -0.55 13.89
C LEU A 37 -3.05 0.66 14.39
N THR A 38 -3.11 1.77 13.66
CA THR A 38 -2.34 2.99 13.92
C THR A 38 -3.23 4.00 14.65
N GLU A 39 -2.80 4.51 15.79
CA GLU A 39 -3.47 5.64 16.43
C GLU A 39 -3.26 6.92 15.61
N HIS A 40 -4.15 7.90 15.75
CA HIS A 40 -4.12 9.12 14.92
C HIS A 40 -2.75 9.83 14.92
N THR A 41 -2.07 9.82 16.06
CA THR A 41 -0.75 10.44 16.25
C THR A 41 0.39 9.69 15.56
N ASP A 42 0.19 8.41 15.28
CA ASP A 42 1.20 7.53 14.67
C ASP A 42 1.01 7.41 13.16
N ILE A 43 -0.03 8.03 12.61
CA ILE A 43 -0.22 8.09 11.16
C ILE A 43 0.91 8.94 10.58
N PHE A 44 1.67 8.37 9.67
CA PHE A 44 2.70 9.11 8.96
C PHE A 44 2.08 9.84 7.77
N TRP A 45 2.06 11.17 7.84
CA TRP A 45 1.55 12.06 6.79
C TRP A 45 2.73 12.81 6.17
N GLU A 46 2.92 12.70 4.85
CA GLU A 46 4.00 13.44 4.18
C GLU A 46 3.71 13.65 2.70
N ARG A 47 4.47 14.53 2.05
CA ARG A 47 4.51 14.67 0.59
C ARG A 47 5.28 13.51 -0.02
N PHE A 48 4.72 12.94 -1.09
CA PHE A 48 5.36 11.88 -1.85
C PHE A 48 5.56 12.30 -3.31
N HIS A 49 6.77 12.09 -3.81
CA HIS A 49 7.15 12.26 -5.21
C HIS A 49 6.86 11.03 -6.04
N ARG A 50 6.62 11.21 -7.34
CA ARG A 50 6.55 10.10 -8.28
C ARG A 50 7.96 9.62 -8.57
N ASN A 51 8.22 8.34 -8.34
CA ASN A 51 9.48 7.72 -8.72
C ASN A 51 9.42 7.33 -10.20
N MET A 52 9.89 8.22 -11.08
CA MET A 52 9.98 7.98 -12.52
C MET A 52 11.41 7.55 -12.88
N VAL A 53 11.58 6.36 -13.45
CA VAL A 53 12.88 5.81 -13.85
C VAL A 53 12.91 5.62 -15.36
N ARG A 54 13.99 6.04 -16.00
CA ARG A 54 14.19 5.82 -17.44
C ARG A 54 14.59 4.37 -17.69
N VAL A 55 13.78 3.65 -18.47
CA VAL A 55 14.02 2.27 -18.88
C VAL A 55 13.84 2.21 -20.39
N ASP A 56 14.90 1.87 -21.11
CA ASP A 56 14.92 1.81 -22.58
C ASP A 56 14.43 3.12 -23.23
N GLY A 57 14.96 4.26 -22.75
CA GLY A 57 14.60 5.59 -23.25
C GLY A 57 13.24 6.13 -22.77
N THR A 58 12.37 5.29 -22.22
CA THR A 58 11.01 5.66 -21.77
C THR A 58 10.98 5.89 -20.26
N LEU A 59 10.37 6.99 -19.80
CA LEU A 59 10.08 7.22 -18.38
C LEU A 59 9.01 6.23 -17.91
N LYS A 60 9.34 5.34 -16.98
CA LYS A 60 8.43 4.39 -16.37
C LYS A 60 8.23 4.72 -14.89
N TYR A 61 6.98 4.76 -14.47
CA TYR A 61 6.61 4.92 -13.07
C TYR A 61 6.97 3.65 -12.27
N ARG A 62 7.70 3.82 -11.17
CA ARG A 62 8.15 2.73 -10.27
C ARG A 62 7.54 2.80 -8.88
N GLY A 63 6.66 3.77 -8.60
CA GLY A 63 6.02 3.95 -7.30
C GLY A 63 6.15 5.37 -6.78
N MET A 64 5.87 5.56 -5.50
CA MET A 64 6.05 6.86 -4.85
C MET A 64 7.24 6.80 -3.89
N LYS A 65 7.94 7.91 -3.71
CA LYS A 65 9.03 8.07 -2.75
C LYS A 65 8.70 9.23 -1.82
N VAL A 66 8.92 9.06 -0.52
CA VAL A 66 8.75 10.14 0.46
C VAL A 66 9.67 11.32 0.12
N CYS A 67 9.16 12.54 0.24
CA CYS A 67 9.96 13.76 0.17
C CYS A 67 10.67 13.95 1.52
N VAL A 68 11.93 13.52 1.60
CA VAL A 68 12.73 13.62 2.83
C VAL A 68 12.92 15.08 3.24
N ASN A 69 13.18 15.97 2.28
CA ASN A 69 13.32 17.40 2.56
C ASN A 69 12.05 17.98 3.19
N SER A 70 10.87 17.69 2.62
CA SER A 70 9.57 18.12 3.17
C SER A 70 9.37 17.59 4.59
N ALA A 71 9.72 16.32 4.84
CA ALA A 71 9.63 15.70 6.17
C ALA A 71 10.52 16.37 7.23
N PHE A 72 11.62 17.00 6.81
CA PHE A 72 12.50 17.78 7.69
C PHE A 72 12.22 19.30 7.63
N GLY A 73 11.14 19.74 6.98
CA GLY A 73 10.80 21.16 6.83
C GLY A 73 11.76 21.95 5.94
N GLN A 74 12.46 21.27 5.03
CA GLN A 74 13.42 21.84 4.10
C GLN A 74 12.79 22.05 2.72
N ALA A 75 13.29 23.05 1.99
CA ALA A 75 12.91 23.28 0.60
C ALA A 75 13.25 22.06 -0.28
N CYS A 76 12.42 21.82 -1.28
CA CYS A 76 12.60 20.71 -2.21
C CYS A 76 12.27 21.17 -3.62
N ASP A 77 13.29 21.20 -4.48
CA ASP A 77 13.15 21.65 -5.87
C ASP A 77 12.05 20.88 -6.61
N LEU A 78 11.91 19.57 -6.39
CA LEU A 78 10.84 18.77 -7.00
C LEU A 78 9.44 19.18 -6.51
N CYS A 79 9.31 19.61 -5.25
CA CYS A 79 8.06 20.12 -4.71
C CYS A 79 7.69 21.48 -5.30
N ASP A 80 8.70 22.30 -5.59
CA ASP A 80 8.55 23.69 -6.06
C ASP A 80 8.40 23.75 -7.59
N GLU A 81 9.06 22.85 -8.33
CA GLU A 81 9.05 22.77 -9.80
C GLU A 81 7.91 21.92 -10.37
N GLY A 82 6.96 21.48 -9.54
CA GLY A 82 5.69 20.91 -10.02
C GLY A 82 5.69 19.40 -10.29
N ASP A 83 6.43 18.59 -9.54
CA ASP A 83 6.40 17.10 -9.65
C ASP A 83 5.04 16.47 -9.26
N ASN A 84 4.00 17.28 -9.00
CA ASN A 84 2.72 16.86 -8.45
C ASN A 84 2.91 16.05 -7.14
N ALA A 85 3.80 16.53 -6.27
CA ALA A 85 4.00 15.93 -4.95
C ALA A 85 2.71 16.06 -4.14
N GLY A 86 1.99 14.95 -4.00
CA GLY A 86 0.74 14.86 -3.25
C GLY A 86 0.99 14.43 -1.82
N THR A 87 0.23 14.98 -0.88
CA THR A 87 0.19 14.50 0.50
C THR A 87 -0.44 13.11 0.51
N GLN A 88 0.25 12.16 1.12
CA GLN A 88 -0.25 10.80 1.33
C GLN A 88 -0.07 10.43 2.79
N PHE A 89 -0.84 9.45 3.25
CA PHE A 89 -0.63 8.86 4.55
C PHE A 89 -0.27 7.39 4.48
N LEU A 90 0.54 6.96 5.45
CA LEU A 90 0.87 5.57 5.70
C LEU A 90 0.31 5.16 7.06
N VAL A 91 -0.43 4.05 7.08
CA VAL A 91 -0.94 3.45 8.32
C VAL A 91 -0.75 1.95 8.28
N TRP A 92 -0.45 1.37 9.44
CA TRP A 92 -0.62 -0.06 9.67
C TRP A 92 -2.11 -0.39 9.75
N ALA A 93 -2.53 -1.35 8.94
CA ALA A 93 -3.86 -1.89 8.96
C ALA A 93 -3.82 -3.42 8.94
N TYR A 94 -4.70 -4.07 9.68
CA TYR A 94 -4.93 -5.49 9.56
C TYR A 94 -5.97 -5.73 8.47
N GLU A 95 -5.55 -6.27 7.32
CA GLU A 95 -6.46 -6.58 6.22
C GLU A 95 -7.09 -7.94 6.47
N LEU A 96 -8.42 -7.98 6.62
CA LEU A 96 -9.15 -9.23 6.82
C LEU A 96 -9.52 -9.85 5.47
N GLN A 97 -10.08 -9.04 4.57
CA GLN A 97 -10.63 -9.48 3.30
C GLN A 97 -10.33 -8.47 2.20
N HIS A 98 -9.97 -8.97 1.02
CA HIS A 98 -9.82 -8.15 -0.19
C HIS A 98 -10.86 -8.59 -1.22
N PHE A 99 -11.51 -7.63 -1.89
CA PHE A 99 -12.56 -7.86 -2.86
C PHE A 99 -12.15 -7.31 -4.22
N TYR A 100 -12.00 -8.21 -5.18
CA TYR A 100 -11.69 -7.88 -6.57
C TYR A 100 -12.97 -7.86 -7.41
N PRO A 101 -13.14 -6.88 -8.32
CA PRO A 101 -14.25 -6.86 -9.27
C PRO A 101 -14.12 -7.98 -10.32
N GLU A 102 -12.89 -8.37 -10.66
CA GLU A 102 -12.55 -9.45 -11.59
C GLU A 102 -11.68 -10.50 -10.91
N LYS A 103 -11.63 -11.72 -11.46
CA LYS A 103 -10.85 -12.80 -10.86
C LYS A 103 -9.35 -12.54 -11.05
N PRO A 104 -8.54 -12.43 -9.98
CA PRO A 104 -7.09 -12.32 -10.11
C PRO A 104 -6.46 -13.65 -10.53
N ASP A 105 -5.42 -13.61 -11.38
CA ASP A 105 -4.77 -14.81 -11.93
C ASP A 105 -3.99 -15.63 -10.90
N LYS A 106 -3.39 -14.96 -9.90
CA LYS A 106 -2.38 -15.54 -8.99
C LYS A 106 -2.82 -15.58 -7.53
N ILE A 107 -4.09 -15.32 -7.26
CA ILE A 107 -4.63 -15.21 -5.90
C ILE A 107 -5.84 -16.13 -5.80
N GLU A 108 -5.83 -17.01 -4.81
CA GLU A 108 -6.99 -17.86 -4.52
C GLU A 108 -8.13 -17.00 -3.98
N THR A 109 -9.29 -17.11 -4.62
CA THR A 109 -10.45 -16.27 -4.31
C THR A 109 -11.73 -17.08 -4.33
N LYS A 110 -12.68 -16.71 -3.48
CA LYS A 110 -14.04 -17.23 -3.48
C LYS A 110 -14.99 -16.21 -4.11
N LYS A 111 -15.89 -16.67 -4.98
CA LYS A 111 -16.91 -15.81 -5.58
C LYS A 111 -17.97 -15.48 -4.54
N VAL A 112 -18.19 -14.20 -4.28
CA VAL A 112 -19.16 -13.70 -3.30
C VAL A 112 -20.12 -12.71 -3.94
N LYS A 113 -21.34 -12.63 -3.43
CA LYS A 113 -22.33 -11.63 -3.85
C LYS A 113 -22.52 -10.63 -2.70
N ILE A 114 -22.31 -9.35 -2.98
CA ILE A 114 -22.48 -8.26 -2.01
C ILE A 114 -23.50 -7.29 -2.62
N GLY A 115 -24.68 -7.22 -2.01
CA GLY A 115 -25.82 -6.53 -2.61
C GLY A 115 -26.17 -7.12 -3.99
N GLY A 116 -26.22 -6.26 -5.00
CA GLY A 116 -26.48 -6.63 -6.40
C GLY A 116 -25.24 -7.08 -7.18
N ALA A 117 -24.03 -6.80 -6.68
CA ALA A 117 -22.79 -7.03 -7.40
C ALA A 117 -22.09 -8.33 -6.96
N THR A 118 -21.27 -8.87 -7.86
CA THR A 118 -20.48 -10.07 -7.63
C THR A 118 -19.01 -9.69 -7.56
N PHE A 119 -18.30 -10.24 -6.58
CA PHE A 119 -16.88 -10.01 -6.35
C PHE A 119 -16.13 -11.34 -6.19
N TYR A 120 -14.81 -11.29 -6.35
CA TYR A 120 -13.88 -12.35 -6.02
C TYR A 120 -13.15 -11.96 -4.74
N MET A 121 -13.36 -12.71 -3.65
CA MET A 121 -12.86 -12.36 -2.33
C MET A 121 -11.67 -13.23 -1.93
N GLU A 122 -10.56 -12.61 -1.54
CA GLU A 122 -9.42 -13.21 -0.86
C GLU A 122 -9.59 -13.09 0.67
N GLU A 123 -9.32 -14.16 1.43
CA GLU A 123 -9.13 -14.06 2.88
C GLU A 123 -7.65 -13.77 3.15
N VAL A 124 -7.37 -12.60 3.72
CA VAL A 124 -6.00 -12.10 3.91
C VAL A 124 -5.53 -12.38 5.33
N ASN A 125 -6.18 -11.77 6.34
CA ASN A 125 -5.86 -11.90 7.76
C ASN A 125 -4.38 -11.61 8.12
N GLU A 126 -3.85 -10.49 7.61
CA GLU A 126 -2.46 -10.10 7.81
C GLU A 126 -2.31 -8.59 8.09
N PRO A 127 -1.34 -8.16 8.92
CA PRO A 127 -0.96 -6.77 9.03
C PRO A 127 -0.26 -6.31 7.74
N ARG A 128 -0.72 -5.20 7.18
CA ARG A 128 -0.23 -4.60 5.94
C ARG A 128 -0.08 -3.09 6.09
N LEU A 129 0.79 -2.52 5.26
CA LEU A 129 0.93 -1.07 5.18
C LEU A 129 -0.08 -0.53 4.18
N MET A 130 -1.03 0.29 4.63
CA MET A 130 -1.92 1.01 3.75
C MET A 130 -1.28 2.33 3.37
N ARG A 131 -1.27 2.62 2.06
CA ARG A 131 -0.92 3.94 1.55
C ARG A 131 -2.13 4.50 0.82
N TYR A 132 -2.61 5.64 1.27
CA TYR A 132 -3.74 6.33 0.65
C TYR A 132 -3.33 7.73 0.23
N SER A 133 -3.84 8.15 -0.93
CA SER A 133 -3.61 9.44 -1.57
C SER A 133 -4.91 10.20 -1.70
#